data_AF-A0A699WYL8-F1
#
_entry.id   AF-A0A699WYL8-F1
#
_cell.length_a   1.000
_cell.length_b   1.000
_cell.length_c   1.000
_cell.angle_alpha   90.00
_cell.angle_beta   90.00
_cell.angle_gamma   90.00
#
_symmetry.space_group_name_H-M   'P 1'
#
loop_
_entity.id
_entity.type
_entity.pdbx_description
1 polymer ?
#
loop_
_entity_poly.entity_id
_entity_poly.type
_entity_poly.pdbx_seq_one_letter_code
_entity_poly.pdbx_strand_id
1 'polypeptide(L)'
;EFVESLARIAVAQICDSVGLQGCQVSALNALSNVMCKYVQDLGKVSSLYANLAGRGESNVFDVVRGMEDLGVCHGFAGGSDLDCCVLESGIVKEVMRYVDVTEEV
;
A
#
# COMPACT_ATOMS: atom_id res chain seq x y z
N GLU A 1 4.95 -6.62 -19.51
CA GLU A 1 6.31 -7.19 -19.43
C GLU A 1 7.23 -6.49 -18.42
N PHE A 2 7.67 -5.24 -18.62
CA PHE A 2 8.62 -4.60 -17.67
C PHE A 2 8.03 -4.42 -16.26
N VAL A 3 6.87 -3.76 -16.14
CA VAL A 3 6.19 -3.51 -14.86
C VAL A 3 5.83 -4.81 -14.14
N GLU A 4 5.38 -5.81 -14.89
CA GLU A 4 5.03 -7.12 -14.37
C GLU A 4 6.25 -7.89 -13.85
N SER A 5 7.39 -7.80 -14.55
CA SER A 5 8.65 -8.40 -14.09
C SER A 5 9.18 -7.73 -12.83
N LEU A 6 9.11 -6.39 -12.77
CA LEU A 6 9.48 -5.63 -11.58
C LEU A 6 8.60 -6.00 -10.40
N ALA A 7 7.28 -6.09 -10.62
CA ALA A 7 6.34 -6.51 -9.60
C ALA A 7 6.65 -7.90 -9.05
N ARG A 8 7.00 -8.83 -9.95
CA ARG A 8 7.38 -10.19 -9.59
C ARG A 8 8.66 -10.26 -8.75
N ILE A 9 9.65 -9.43 -9.06
CA ILE A 9 10.88 -9.33 -8.25
C ILE A 9 10.57 -8.78 -6.86
N ALA A 10 9.81 -7.68 -6.78
CA ALA A 10 9.44 -7.08 -5.50
C ALA A 10 8.65 -8.07 -4.61
N VAL A 11 7.67 -8.78 -5.19
CA VAL A 11 6.92 -9.82 -4.45
C VAL A 11 7.85 -10.95 -4.00
N ALA A 12 8.80 -11.38 -4.84
CA ALA A 12 9.74 -12.42 -4.44
C ALA A 12 10.64 -11.97 -3.27
N GLN A 13 11.11 -10.73 -3.27
CA GLN A 13 11.87 -10.15 -2.17
C GLN A 13 11.04 -10.05 -0.89
N ILE A 14 9.77 -9.66 -0.98
CA ILE A 14 8.85 -9.66 0.16
C ILE A 14 8.69 -11.09 0.71
N CYS A 15 8.45 -12.08 -0.17
CA CYS A 15 8.34 -13.48 0.24
C CYS A 15 9.59 -13.98 0.97
N ASP A 16 10.78 -13.65 0.45
CA ASP A 16 12.05 -14.01 1.09
C ASP A 16 12.21 -13.33 2.46
N SER A 17 11.87 -12.03 2.56
CA SER A 17 11.94 -11.27 3.82
C SER A 17 11.06 -11.83 4.95
N VAL A 18 9.95 -12.48 4.60
CA VAL A 18 9.07 -13.16 5.57
C VAL A 18 9.46 -14.63 5.83
N GLY A 19 10.58 -15.09 5.25
CA GLY A 19 11.14 -16.43 5.48
C GLY A 19 10.59 -17.53 4.56
N LEU A 20 9.91 -17.20 3.45
CA LEU A 20 9.46 -18.19 2.48
C LEU A 20 10.64 -18.67 1.62
N GLN A 21 10.96 -19.96 1.72
CA GLN A 21 12.06 -20.58 0.97
C GLN A 21 11.76 -20.80 -0.52
N GLY A 22 10.54 -20.52 -0.96
CA GLY A 22 10.13 -20.62 -2.36
C GLY A 22 8.63 -20.43 -2.55
N CYS A 23 8.24 -19.93 -3.72
CA CYS A 23 6.85 -19.77 -4.12
C CYS A 23 6.57 -20.48 -5.44
N GLN A 24 5.36 -21.03 -5.59
CA GLN A 24 4.90 -21.48 -6.91
C GLN A 24 4.84 -20.28 -7.86
N VAL A 25 5.25 -20.49 -9.12
CA VAL A 25 5.24 -19.42 -10.14
C VAL A 25 3.85 -18.82 -10.33
N SER A 26 2.80 -19.65 -10.27
CA SER A 26 1.40 -19.20 -10.33
C SER A 26 1.03 -18.26 -9.18
N ALA A 27 1.44 -18.59 -7.94
CA ALA A 27 1.20 -17.76 -6.77
C ALA A 27 1.97 -16.44 -6.87
N LEU A 28 3.24 -16.49 -7.30
CA LEU A 28 4.06 -15.31 -7.47
C LEU A 28 3.47 -14.36 -8.54
N ASN A 29 3.00 -14.89 -9.66
CA ASN A 29 2.32 -14.10 -10.69
C ASN A 29 1.00 -13.51 -10.19
N ALA A 30 0.20 -14.29 -9.45
CA ALA A 30 -1.05 -13.82 -8.87
C ALA A 30 -0.83 -12.66 -7.88
N LEU A 31 0.13 -12.81 -6.95
CA LEU A 31 0.50 -11.77 -6.00
C LEU A 31 1.07 -10.52 -6.70
N SER A 32 1.85 -10.70 -7.76
CA SER A 32 2.35 -9.58 -8.58
C SER A 32 1.23 -8.79 -9.23
N ASN A 33 0.22 -9.49 -9.75
CA ASN A 33 -0.97 -8.87 -10.32
C ASN A 33 -1.78 -8.12 -9.26
N VAL A 34 -1.94 -8.69 -8.06
CA VAL A 34 -2.59 -8.03 -6.92
C VAL A 34 -1.83 -6.76 -6.53
N MET A 35 -0.50 -6.82 -6.42
CA MET A 35 0.33 -5.67 -6.07
C MET A 35 0.20 -4.55 -7.12
N CYS A 36 0.32 -4.87 -8.41
CA CYS A 36 0.10 -3.91 -9.49
C CYS A 36 -1.27 -3.26 -9.41
N LYS A 37 -2.32 -4.05 -9.18
CA LYS A 37 -3.69 -3.57 -9.09
C LYS A 37 -3.89 -2.64 -7.89
N TYR A 38 -3.33 -3.02 -6.73
CA TYR A 38 -3.36 -2.20 -5.52
C TYR A 38 -2.68 -0.84 -5.73
N VAL A 39 -1.47 -0.81 -6.29
CA VAL A 39 -0.74 0.46 -6.56
C VAL A 39 -1.52 1.34 -7.56
N GLN A 40 -2.10 0.75 -8.61
CA GLN A 40 -2.91 1.49 -9.57
C GLN A 40 -4.16 2.10 -8.93
N ASP A 41 -4.86 1.34 -8.09
CA ASP A 41 -6.09 1.81 -7.46
C ASP A 41 -5.77 2.84 -6.36
N LEU A 42 -4.66 2.68 -5.63
CA LEU A 42 -4.16 3.69 -4.70
C LEU A 42 -3.87 5.01 -5.40
N GLY A 43 -3.20 4.98 -6.55
CA GLY A 43 -2.95 6.18 -7.35
C GLY A 43 -4.24 6.87 -7.81
N LYS A 44 -5.25 6.11 -8.22
CA LYS A 44 -6.56 6.66 -8.63
C LYS A 44 -7.28 7.33 -7.47
N VAL A 45 -7.35 6.68 -6.31
CA VAL A 45 -8.03 7.22 -5.13
C VAL A 45 -7.27 8.45 -4.60
N SER A 46 -5.95 8.42 -4.59
CA SER A 46 -5.13 9.59 -4.21
C SER A 46 -5.39 10.78 -5.15
N SER A 47 -5.41 10.54 -6.47
CA SER A 47 -5.73 11.58 -7.45
C SER A 47 -7.16 12.11 -7.29
N LEU A 48 -8.13 11.24 -6.97
CA LEU A 48 -9.49 11.65 -6.66
C LEU A 48 -9.53 12.63 -5.48
N TYR A 49 -8.83 12.34 -4.38
CA TYR A 49 -8.79 13.24 -3.22
C TYR A 49 -8.08 14.56 -3.50
N ALA A 50 -7.00 14.55 -4.29
CA ALA A 50 -6.34 15.77 -4.75
C ALA A 50 -7.30 16.65 -5.56
N ASN A 51 -8.02 16.05 -6.52
CA ASN A 51 -8.99 16.73 -7.36
C ASN A 51 -10.17 17.28 -6.55
N LEU A 52 -10.68 16.53 -5.57
CA LEU A 52 -11.75 16.99 -4.65
C LEU A 52 -11.31 18.22 -3.84
N ALA A 53 -10.02 18.33 -3.54
CA ALA A 53 -9.44 19.48 -2.87
C ALA A 53 -9.00 20.60 -3.84
N GLY A 54 -9.37 20.53 -5.13
CA GLY A 54 -9.06 21.52 -6.15
C GLY A 54 -7.59 21.55 -6.59
N ARG A 55 -6.83 20.48 -6.32
CA ARG A 55 -5.42 20.34 -6.73
C ARG A 55 -5.30 19.38 -7.90
N GLY A 56 -4.36 19.66 -8.82
CA GLY A 56 -4.02 18.75 -9.92
C GLY A 56 -3.04 17.64 -9.55
N GLU A 57 -2.23 17.85 -8.51
CA GLU A 57 -1.21 16.91 -8.05
C GLU A 57 -1.56 16.35 -6.67
N SER A 58 -1.32 15.05 -6.48
CA SER A 58 -1.50 14.38 -5.18
C SER A 58 -0.34 14.68 -4.23
N ASN A 59 -0.63 14.77 -2.94
CA ASN A 59 0.37 14.83 -1.88
C ASN A 59 0.26 13.61 -0.94
N VAL A 60 1.13 13.56 0.07
CA VAL A 60 1.18 12.44 1.02
C VAL A 60 -0.14 12.22 1.77
N PHE A 61 -0.91 13.28 2.06
CA PHE A 61 -2.19 13.17 2.76
C PHE A 61 -3.26 12.52 1.88
N ASP A 62 -3.24 12.78 0.57
CA ASP A 62 -4.12 12.12 -0.39
C ASP A 62 -3.81 10.62 -0.48
N VAL A 63 -2.52 10.26 -0.42
CA VAL A 63 -2.07 8.87 -0.41
C VAL A 63 -2.50 8.16 0.87
N VAL A 64 -2.29 8.75 2.04
CA VAL A 64 -2.73 8.14 3.31
C VAL A 64 -4.24 7.92 3.30
N ARG A 65 -5.01 8.91 2.86
CA ARG A 65 -6.47 8.76 2.75
C ARG A 65 -6.87 7.68 1.74
N GLY A 66 -6.15 7.56 0.63
CA GLY A 66 -6.33 6.49 -0.33
C GLY A 66 -6.04 5.10 0.24
N MET A 67 -5.00 4.99 1.09
CA MET A 67 -4.71 3.73 1.80
C MET A 67 -5.80 3.41 2.83
N GLU A 68 -6.34 4.41 3.52
CA GLU A 68 -7.45 4.23 4.47
C GLU A 68 -8.70 3.69 3.77
N ASP A 69 -9.08 4.30 2.64
CA ASP A 69 -10.25 3.89 1.84
C ASP A 69 -10.10 2.47 1.27
N LEU A 70 -8.90 2.13 0.76
CA LEU A 70 -8.61 0.77 0.29
C LEU A 70 -8.45 -0.25 1.44
N GLY A 71 -8.13 0.22 2.65
CA GLY A 71 -7.88 -0.57 3.85
C GLY A 71 -9.12 -0.90 4.68
N VAL A 72 -10.29 -0.33 4.37
CA VAL A 72 -11.56 -0.49 5.13
C VAL A 72 -11.95 -1.96 5.36
N CYS A 73 -11.49 -2.91 4.53
CA CYS A 73 -11.78 -4.33 4.71
C CYS A 73 -10.98 -5.04 5.84
N HIS A 74 -9.92 -4.44 6.41
CA HIS A 74 -9.09 -5.10 7.44
C HIS A 74 -9.25 -4.56 8.87
N GLY A 75 -10.20 -3.66 9.13
CA GLY A 75 -10.57 -3.29 10.50
C GLY A 75 -9.38 -2.80 11.32
N PHE A 76 -8.69 -1.75 10.87
CA PHE A 76 -7.66 -1.11 11.69
C PHE A 76 -8.28 -0.54 12.96
N ALA A 77 -7.71 -0.88 14.12
CA ALA A 77 -8.12 -0.32 15.40
C ALA A 77 -7.90 1.21 15.39
N GLY A 78 -9.00 1.97 15.41
CA GLY A 78 -8.99 3.44 15.41
C GLY A 78 -9.76 4.10 14.25
N GLY A 79 -10.28 3.35 13.28
CA GLY A 79 -10.97 3.89 12.10
C GLY A 79 -12.38 4.48 12.31
N SER A 80 -12.82 4.74 13.54
CA SER A 80 -14.16 5.28 13.82
C SER A 80 -14.25 6.81 13.77
N ASP A 81 -13.12 7.53 13.75
CA ASP A 81 -13.12 9.00 13.66
C ASP A 81 -12.64 9.46 12.28
N LEU A 82 -13.61 9.79 11.44
CA LEU A 82 -13.42 10.43 10.12
C LEU A 82 -12.75 11.82 10.22
N ASP A 83 -12.60 12.37 11.42
CA ASP A 83 -12.02 13.68 11.74
C ASP A 83 -10.66 13.60 12.47
N CYS A 84 -10.06 12.42 12.59
CA CYS A 84 -8.72 12.28 13.18
C CYS A 84 -7.64 12.92 12.30
N CYS A 85 -6.61 13.49 12.94
CA CYS A 85 -5.42 13.96 12.24
C CYS A 85 -4.76 12.78 11.50
N VAL A 86 -4.21 13.00 10.31
CA VAL A 86 -3.50 11.97 9.52
C VAL A 86 -2.38 11.28 10.33
N LEU A 87 -1.79 11.99 11.30
CA LEU A 87 -0.79 11.44 12.23
C LEU A 87 -1.35 10.37 13.18
N GLU A 88 -2.67 10.37 13.40
CA GLU A 88 -3.35 9.39 14.23
C GLU A 88 -3.81 8.15 13.44
N SER A 89 -3.71 8.19 12.11
CA SER A 89 -4.06 7.09 11.21
C SER A 89 -3.37 5.79 11.62
N GLY A 90 -4.17 4.73 11.76
CA GLY A 90 -3.66 3.38 12.07
C GLY A 90 -2.69 2.88 11.00
N ILE A 91 -2.92 3.24 9.73
CA ILE A 91 -2.06 2.88 8.61
C ILE A 91 -0.70 3.56 8.73
N VAL A 92 -0.67 4.87 9.03
CA VAL A 92 0.59 5.60 9.21
C VAL A 92 1.41 5.00 10.36
N LYS A 93 0.75 4.65 11.47
CA LYS A 93 1.40 3.97 12.60
C LYS A 93 1.97 2.61 12.22
N GLU A 94 1.27 1.84 11.40
CA GLU A 94 1.75 0.55 10.92
C GLU A 94 2.95 0.69 9.97
N VAL A 95 2.91 1.64 9.03
CA VAL A 95 4.02 1.91 8.13
C VAL A 95 5.25 2.35 8.91
N MET A 96 5.11 3.28 9.88
CA MET A 96 6.22 3.69 10.74
C MET A 96 6.82 2.50 11.48
N ARG A 97 5.97 1.64 12.09
CA ARG A 97 6.45 0.44 12.77
C ARG A 97 7.18 -0.51 11.81
N TYR A 98 6.70 -0.69 10.59
CA TYR A 98 7.35 -1.55 9.60
C TYR A 98 8.73 -1.00 9.21
N VAL A 99 8.84 0.31 8.99
CA VAL A 99 10.11 0.98 8.69
C VAL A 99 11.11 0.85 9.86
N ASP A 100 10.64 0.92 11.10
CA ASP A 100 11.49 0.80 12.29
C ASP A 100 12.09 -0.62 12.47
N VAL A 101 11.40 -1.67 12.01
CA VAL A 101 11.81 -3.08 12.24
C VAL A 101 12.48 -3.73 11.03
N THR A 102 12.39 -3.13 9.85
CA THR A 102 12.87 -3.73 8.60
C THR A 102 14.24 -3.17 8.25
N GLU A 103 15.23 -4.03 8.03
CA GLU A 103 16.50 -3.63 7.42
C GLU A 103 16.32 -3.46 5.90
N GLU A 104 16.76 -2.34 5.33
CA GLU A 104 16.73 -2.14 3.87
C GLU A 104 17.63 -3.18 3.18
N VAL A 105 17.10 -3.82 2.13
CA VAL A 105 17.78 -4.83 1.31
C VAL A 105 18.48 -4.18 0.11
#